data_AF-A0A0D2B455-F1
#
_entry.id   AF-A0A0D2B455-F1
#
_cell.length_a   1.000
_cell.length_b   1.000
_cell.length_c   1.000
_cell.angle_alpha   90.00
_cell.angle_beta   90.00
_cell.angle_gamma   90.00
#
_symmetry.space_group_name_H-M   'P 1'
#
loop_
_entity.id
_entity.type
_entity.pdbx_description
1 polymer ?
#
loop_
_entity_poly.entity_id
_entity_poly.type
_entity_poly.pdbx_seq_one_letter_code
_entity_poly.pdbx_strand_id
1 'polypeptide(L)'
;MTAARLSPAANLLRNSRLFAIPAAVSLPAIEPSSEPISYSDSATTPYPTRAALETPLASLNQGDWGLKRPLPIKTTTKSGTPLVRFQRGIDTPEHVVDFESAADHVITLRKYQELNLRVVLPAPRDRKSTLNTQRTSAFDSEVDHTADKPAPTLDGNASNSWLDESPSERAKRMPHHLKDALEKITQERADATRPGFEAPPIQPQLTPSATSPSAQTARRWRYSGPYLAGLNGMEFDAFLKGISREQKAAFRELVKNHLAAQRASDQRLKALEEGQADTAPQAPSEITEQEVTEHLRYLRSEPGKFGPLIADFFDLADGPKPSSDTTDPWSYGRDTVSADLYKESGPPRTHPSAGLSYIKTEMFAANDAVTGPRGTRSPVAARLLRSIQSTHNKHIPFVGVAGFVVPQPTNPGISEQNWKWAPVKDGPKLVVTPTAANISQAGKVEIQTRMQPDWVVEDDVPVNFVERRNPKDSSTPTRPLSSQLPAFGRKGSPIRRQRPAPAPSQSIDEEIGLLLKANSKYKTSKLT
;
A
#
# COMPACT_ATOMS: atom_id res chain seq x y z
N MET A 1 32.52 -15.61 8.53
CA MET A 1 31.58 -15.92 9.63
C MET A 1 30.91 -17.25 9.31
N THR A 2 31.44 -18.36 9.80
CA THR A 2 30.79 -19.68 9.67
C THR A 2 29.54 -19.67 10.56
N ALA A 3 28.36 -19.89 9.98
CA ALA A 3 27.12 -19.92 10.74
C ALA A 3 27.21 -21.00 11.82
N ALA A 4 27.13 -20.59 13.09
CA ALA A 4 27.11 -21.52 14.21
C ALA A 4 25.94 -22.50 14.01
N ARG A 5 26.25 -23.80 13.93
CA ARG A 5 25.23 -24.85 13.81
C ARG A 5 24.42 -24.86 15.11
N LEU A 6 23.18 -24.35 15.05
CA LEU A 6 22.25 -24.37 16.17
C LEU A 6 21.97 -25.82 16.61
N SER A 7 21.79 -26.06 17.90
CA SER A 7 21.37 -27.37 18.40
C SER A 7 19.95 -27.71 17.90
N PRO A 8 19.60 -29.00 17.76
CA PRO A 8 18.25 -29.40 17.32
C PRO A 8 17.13 -28.78 18.18
N ALA A 9 17.33 -28.74 19.50
CA ALA A 9 16.39 -28.14 20.44
C ALA A 9 16.24 -26.62 20.24
N ALA A 10 17.35 -25.90 20.01
CA ALA A 10 17.31 -24.46 19.73
C ALA A 10 16.57 -24.15 18.42
N ASN A 11 16.69 -25.02 17.41
CA ASN A 11 15.95 -24.87 16.15
C ASN A 11 14.43 -25.07 16.36
N LEU A 12 14.02 -26.03 17.20
CA LEU A 12 12.61 -26.22 17.57
C LEU A 12 12.04 -25.03 18.34
N LEU A 13 12.78 -24.49 19.31
CA LEU A 13 12.35 -23.31 20.07
C LEU A 13 12.22 -22.07 19.17
N ARG A 14 13.17 -21.85 18.26
CA ARG A 14 13.14 -20.75 17.29
C ARG A 14 11.89 -20.77 16.40
N ASN A 15 11.41 -21.96 16.03
CA ASN A 15 10.24 -22.15 15.18
C ASN A 15 8.95 -22.41 15.98
N SER A 16 9.00 -22.31 17.31
CA SER A 16 7.85 -22.53 18.18
C SER A 16 6.87 -21.35 18.15
N ARG A 17 5.59 -21.61 18.42
CA ARG A 17 4.54 -20.57 18.42
C ARG A 17 4.75 -19.49 19.49
N LEU A 18 5.34 -19.84 20.63
CA LEU A 18 5.62 -18.89 21.70
C LEU A 18 6.69 -17.86 21.28
N PHE A 19 7.71 -18.30 20.54
CA PHE A 19 8.77 -17.42 20.01
C PHE A 19 8.30 -16.61 18.78
N ALA A 20 7.17 -16.97 18.18
CA ALA A 20 6.55 -16.21 17.10
C ALA A 20 5.70 -15.02 17.60
N ILE A 21 5.48 -14.89 18.91
CA ILE A 21 4.75 -13.76 19.49
C ILE A 21 5.60 -12.49 19.33
N PRO A 22 5.09 -11.44 18.66
CA PRO A 22 5.84 -10.21 18.45
C PRO A 22 6.02 -9.44 19.76
N ALA A 23 7.13 -8.70 19.84
CA ALA A 23 7.33 -7.73 20.92
C ALA A 23 6.26 -6.63 20.88
N ALA A 24 5.93 -6.07 22.04
CA ALA A 24 4.93 -5.01 22.14
C ALA A 24 5.37 -3.75 21.36
N VAL A 25 4.46 -3.20 20.57
CA VAL A 25 4.68 -1.96 19.81
C VAL A 25 4.44 -0.76 20.71
N SER A 26 5.31 0.25 20.62
CA SER A 26 5.17 1.51 21.37
C SER A 26 4.03 2.36 20.80
N LEU A 27 3.21 2.95 21.67
CA LEU A 27 2.25 3.98 21.29
C LEU A 27 2.97 5.30 20.92
N PRO A 28 2.39 6.15 20.07
CA PRO A 28 2.97 7.45 19.77
C PRO A 28 2.81 8.39 20.95
N ALA A 29 3.69 9.38 21.05
CA ALA A 29 3.48 10.51 21.94
C ALA A 29 2.13 11.16 21.59
N ILE A 30 1.37 11.54 22.61
CA ILE A 30 0.07 12.16 22.42
C ILE A 30 0.28 13.52 21.74
N GLU A 31 -0.43 13.76 20.65
CA GLU A 31 -0.40 15.04 19.95
C GLU A 31 -0.75 16.17 20.94
N PRO A 32 0.01 17.28 20.96
CA PRO A 32 -0.28 18.40 21.84
C PRO A 32 -1.67 18.94 21.49
N SER A 33 -2.61 18.83 22.43
CA SER A 33 -3.97 19.34 22.30
C SER A 33 -4.18 20.48 23.29
N SER A 34 -4.96 21.49 22.88
CA SER A 34 -5.43 22.55 23.79
C SER A 34 -6.57 22.08 24.70
N GLU A 35 -7.24 20.97 24.37
CA GLU A 35 -8.27 20.37 25.22
C GLU A 35 -7.62 19.56 26.37
N PRO A 36 -8.18 19.62 27.59
CA PRO A 36 -7.70 18.79 28.69
C PRO A 36 -7.89 17.31 28.35
N ILE A 37 -6.78 16.58 28.25
CA ILE A 37 -6.81 15.14 27.95
C ILE A 37 -7.17 14.41 29.24
N SER A 38 -8.32 13.74 29.24
CA SER A 38 -8.68 12.79 30.30
C SER A 38 -8.00 11.46 30.03
N TYR A 39 -7.13 11.02 30.94
CA TYR A 39 -6.44 9.73 30.85
C TYR A 39 -7.10 8.72 31.79
N SER A 40 -7.26 7.49 31.31
CA SER A 40 -7.64 6.34 32.14
C SER A 40 -6.75 5.17 31.75
N ASP A 41 -6.21 4.49 32.76
CA ASP A 41 -5.35 3.31 32.57
C ASP A 41 -6.07 2.16 31.86
N SER A 42 -7.41 2.14 31.93
CA SER A 42 -8.26 1.13 31.29
C SER A 42 -8.82 1.59 29.93
N ALA A 43 -8.43 2.77 29.43
CA ALA A 43 -8.92 3.25 28.14
C ALA A 43 -8.27 2.47 26.99
N THR A 44 -9.09 2.08 26.02
CA THR A 44 -8.61 1.37 24.82
C THR A 44 -7.67 2.27 24.00
N THR A 45 -6.57 1.69 23.53
CA THR A 45 -5.57 2.39 22.70
C THR A 45 -6.09 2.61 21.28
N PRO A 46 -5.47 3.50 20.47
CA PRO A 46 -5.91 3.72 19.07
C PRO A 46 -5.72 2.48 18.18
N TYR A 47 -4.75 1.62 18.48
CA TYR A 47 -4.46 0.38 17.78
C TYR A 47 -3.88 -0.66 18.75
N PRO A 48 -3.94 -1.97 18.42
CA PRO A 48 -3.41 -3.02 19.29
C PRO A 48 -1.88 -2.93 19.38
N THR A 49 -1.36 -2.92 20.61
CA THR A 49 0.09 -2.90 20.88
C THR A 49 0.68 -4.30 21.07
N ARG A 50 -0.17 -5.28 21.37
CA ARG A 50 0.22 -6.66 21.70
C ARG A 50 -0.64 -7.65 20.94
N ALA A 51 -0.08 -8.83 20.67
CA ALA A 51 -0.78 -9.89 19.99
C ALA A 51 -1.95 -10.43 20.83
N ALA A 52 -3.09 -10.65 20.18
CA ALA A 52 -4.21 -11.36 20.75
C ALA A 52 -4.02 -12.87 20.58
N LEU A 53 -4.33 -13.63 21.62
CA LEU A 53 -4.28 -15.08 21.64
C LEU A 53 -5.69 -15.65 21.74
N GLU A 54 -5.92 -16.74 21.02
CA GLU A 54 -7.13 -17.54 21.10
C GLU A 54 -6.75 -19.02 21.27
N THR A 55 -7.69 -19.78 21.82
CA THR A 55 -7.53 -21.22 22.06
C THR A 55 -8.76 -21.97 21.59
N PRO A 56 -8.62 -23.22 21.12
CA PRO A 56 -9.76 -24.08 20.87
C PRO A 56 -10.62 -24.26 22.14
N LEU A 57 -11.93 -24.49 21.95
CA LEU A 57 -12.89 -24.64 23.04
C LEU A 57 -12.49 -25.75 24.05
N ALA A 58 -11.92 -26.85 23.56
CA ALA A 58 -11.50 -27.97 24.41
C ALA A 58 -10.41 -27.58 25.41
N SER A 59 -9.35 -26.90 24.95
CA SER A 59 -8.27 -26.39 25.80
C SER A 59 -8.74 -25.25 26.70
N LEU A 60 -9.62 -24.39 26.18
CA LEU A 60 -10.22 -23.29 26.95
C LEU A 60 -10.96 -23.80 28.19
N ASN A 61 -11.74 -24.87 28.06
CA ASN A 61 -12.47 -25.47 29.19
C ASN A 61 -11.53 -26.00 30.28
N GLN A 62 -10.30 -26.37 29.91
CA GLN A 62 -9.24 -26.80 30.83
C GLN A 62 -8.40 -25.62 31.35
N GLY A 63 -8.61 -24.41 30.82
CA GLY A 63 -7.77 -23.26 31.10
C GLY A 63 -6.38 -23.33 30.46
N ASP A 64 -6.16 -24.22 29.49
CA ASP A 64 -4.88 -24.34 28.78
C ASP A 64 -4.81 -23.36 27.60
N TRP A 65 -3.78 -22.50 27.63
CA TRP A 65 -3.50 -21.49 26.61
C TRP A 65 -2.16 -21.72 25.90
N GLY A 66 -1.51 -22.87 26.09
CA GLY A 66 -0.17 -23.13 25.57
C GLY A 66 0.90 -22.26 26.24
N LEU A 67 0.65 -21.87 27.50
CA LEU A 67 1.52 -21.01 28.30
C LEU A 67 2.21 -21.80 29.41
N LYS A 68 3.08 -21.13 30.17
CA LYS A 68 3.76 -21.72 31.32
C LYS A 68 2.78 -22.25 32.37
N ARG A 69 1.63 -21.59 32.54
CA ARG A 69 0.58 -21.96 33.51
C ARG A 69 -0.81 -21.82 32.88
N PRO A 70 -1.81 -22.62 33.30
CA PRO A 70 -3.19 -22.45 32.86
C PRO A 70 -3.79 -21.15 33.42
N LEU A 71 -4.67 -20.52 32.66
CA LEU A 71 -5.36 -19.30 33.06
C LEU A 71 -6.63 -19.61 33.90
N PRO A 72 -7.07 -18.68 34.78
CA PRO A 72 -8.27 -18.88 35.59
C PRO A 72 -9.54 -19.05 34.74
N ILE A 73 -10.18 -20.21 34.86
CA ILE A 73 -11.39 -20.58 34.10
C ILE A 73 -12.54 -19.59 34.35
N LYS A 74 -12.69 -19.09 35.57
CA LYS A 74 -13.80 -18.19 35.95
C LYS A 74 -13.86 -16.91 35.10
N THR A 75 -12.71 -16.37 34.72
CA THR A 75 -12.59 -15.12 33.96
C THR A 75 -12.49 -15.36 32.46
N THR A 76 -11.92 -16.50 32.04
CA THR A 76 -11.65 -16.79 30.62
C THR A 76 -12.77 -17.55 29.90
N THR A 77 -13.51 -18.42 30.58
CA THR A 77 -14.52 -19.27 29.90
C THR A 77 -15.92 -18.69 29.89
N LYS A 78 -16.26 -17.84 30.86
CA LYS A 78 -17.58 -17.19 30.94
C LYS A 78 -17.76 -16.08 29.90
N SER A 79 -16.68 -15.53 29.37
CA SER A 79 -16.75 -14.52 28.30
C SER A 79 -17.08 -15.18 26.97
N GLY A 80 -18.08 -14.68 26.25
CA GLY A 80 -18.38 -15.13 24.88
C GLY A 80 -17.28 -14.85 23.86
N THR A 81 -16.26 -14.07 24.24
CA THR A 81 -15.09 -13.73 23.41
C THR A 81 -13.80 -14.13 24.14
N PRO A 82 -13.37 -15.39 24.03
CA PRO A 82 -12.18 -15.89 24.73
C PRO A 82 -10.89 -15.45 24.03
N LEU A 83 -10.55 -14.16 24.18
CA LEU A 83 -9.40 -13.54 23.55
C LEU A 83 -8.56 -12.85 24.63
N VAL A 84 -7.28 -13.17 24.68
CA VAL A 84 -6.38 -12.72 25.75
C VAL A 84 -5.10 -12.10 25.18
N ARG A 85 -4.57 -11.07 25.84
CA ARG A 85 -3.25 -10.49 25.58
C ARG A 85 -2.44 -10.42 26.88
N PHE A 86 -1.12 -10.51 26.80
CA PHE A 86 -0.24 -10.29 27.97
C PHE A 86 -0.11 -8.81 28.27
N GLN A 87 0.03 -8.44 29.54
CA GLN A 87 0.35 -7.07 29.91
C GLN A 87 1.83 -6.91 30.24
N ARG A 88 2.31 -7.40 31.37
CA ARG A 88 3.74 -7.31 31.74
C ARG A 88 4.57 -8.49 31.22
N GLY A 89 4.01 -9.70 31.16
CA GLY A 89 4.72 -10.89 30.68
C GLY A 89 4.02 -12.20 30.98
N ILE A 90 4.61 -13.31 30.50
CA ILE A 90 4.07 -14.67 30.66
C ILE A 90 4.28 -15.20 32.10
N ASP A 91 5.32 -14.75 32.79
CA ASP A 91 5.60 -15.13 34.19
C ASP A 91 6.13 -13.90 34.93
N THR A 92 5.32 -13.31 35.79
CA THR A 92 5.71 -12.16 36.60
C THR A 92 6.40 -12.60 37.91
N PRO A 93 7.05 -11.69 38.66
CA PRO A 93 7.66 -12.01 39.95
C PRO A 93 6.68 -12.65 40.95
N GLU A 94 5.39 -12.37 40.83
CA GLU A 94 4.32 -12.95 41.65
C GLU A 94 3.92 -14.37 41.22
N HIS A 95 4.64 -14.96 40.25
CA HIS A 95 4.36 -16.29 39.70
C HIS A 95 2.95 -16.42 39.12
N VAL A 96 2.45 -15.35 38.50
CA VAL A 96 1.19 -15.34 37.76
C VAL A 96 1.43 -14.91 36.31
N VAL A 97 0.51 -15.30 35.44
CA VAL A 97 0.45 -14.75 34.08
C VAL A 97 -0.32 -13.43 34.19
N ASP A 98 0.28 -12.33 33.77
CA ASP A 98 -0.39 -11.02 33.77
C ASP A 98 -1.06 -10.80 32.41
N PHE A 99 -2.39 -10.92 32.39
CA PHE A 99 -3.18 -10.97 31.17
C PHE A 99 -4.42 -10.07 31.23
N GLU A 100 -4.88 -9.66 30.05
CA GLU A 100 -6.05 -8.81 29.86
C GLU A 100 -6.89 -9.35 28.69
N SER A 101 -8.17 -8.97 28.63
CA SER A 101 -9.01 -9.26 27.46
C SER A 101 -8.49 -8.51 26.24
N ALA A 102 -8.38 -9.22 25.11
CA ALA A 102 -8.05 -8.63 23.80
C ALA A 102 -9.29 -8.47 22.90
N ALA A 103 -10.49 -8.68 23.45
CA ALA A 103 -11.74 -8.60 22.69
C ALA A 103 -12.03 -7.17 22.20
N ASP A 104 -11.53 -6.16 22.89
CA ASP A 104 -11.64 -4.75 22.53
C ASP A 104 -11.19 -4.49 21.08
N HIS A 105 -9.95 -4.84 20.72
CA HIS A 105 -9.42 -4.62 19.38
C HIS A 105 -9.87 -5.67 18.38
N VAL A 106 -9.94 -6.95 18.77
CA VAL A 106 -10.26 -8.03 17.82
C VAL A 106 -11.71 -7.91 17.35
N ILE A 107 -12.66 -7.62 18.24
CA ILE A 107 -14.06 -7.43 17.84
C ILE A 107 -14.20 -6.13 17.04
N THR A 108 -13.46 -5.07 17.38
CA THR A 108 -13.44 -3.83 16.59
C THR A 108 -12.91 -4.07 15.17
N LEU A 109 -11.87 -4.90 15.01
CA LEU A 109 -11.36 -5.31 13.69
C LEU A 109 -12.42 -6.09 12.90
N ARG A 110 -13.10 -7.06 13.52
CA ARG A 110 -14.19 -7.81 12.88
C ARG A 110 -15.32 -6.89 12.43
N LYS A 111 -15.78 -5.99 13.31
CA LYS A 111 -16.79 -4.97 13.00
C LYS A 111 -16.36 -4.09 11.83
N TYR A 112 -15.09 -3.70 11.76
CA TYR A 112 -14.56 -2.93 10.63
C TYR A 112 -14.57 -3.71 9.31
N GLN A 113 -14.15 -4.99 9.35
CA GLN A 113 -14.15 -5.87 8.19
C GLN A 113 -15.57 -6.11 7.66
N GLU A 114 -16.57 -6.21 8.54
CA GLU A 114 -18.00 -6.28 8.15
C GLU A 114 -18.49 -5.04 7.40
N LEU A 115 -17.88 -3.86 7.62
CA LEU A 115 -18.20 -2.66 6.84
C LEU A 115 -17.72 -2.76 5.38
N ASN A 116 -16.85 -3.72 5.06
CA ASN A 116 -16.25 -3.90 3.74
C ASN A 116 -15.65 -2.60 3.18
N LEU A 117 -14.97 -1.81 4.03
CA LEU A 117 -14.35 -0.54 3.64
C LEU A 117 -12.93 -0.77 3.14
N ARG A 118 -12.58 -0.11 2.04
CA ARG A 118 -11.18 0.03 1.63
C ARG A 118 -10.52 1.14 2.43
N VAL A 119 -9.22 0.98 2.62
CA VAL A 119 -8.37 2.05 3.14
C VAL A 119 -7.77 2.81 1.97
N VAL A 120 -7.90 4.14 2.00
CA VAL A 120 -7.42 5.04 0.96
C VAL A 120 -6.41 6.02 1.53
N LEU A 121 -5.58 6.56 0.66
CA LEU A 121 -4.69 7.66 1.02
C LEU A 121 -5.52 8.92 1.33
N PRO A 122 -5.10 9.72 2.31
CA PRO A 122 -5.77 10.97 2.63
C PRO A 122 -5.63 11.93 1.45
N ALA A 123 -6.77 12.43 0.96
CA ALA A 123 -6.83 13.42 -0.12
C ALA A 123 -7.42 14.73 0.41
N PRO A 124 -6.92 15.90 -0.05
CA PRO A 124 -7.50 17.19 0.33
C PRO A 124 -8.97 17.26 -0.09
N ARG A 125 -9.79 17.91 0.74
CA ARG A 125 -11.21 18.15 0.42
C ARG A 125 -11.30 19.27 -0.62
N ASP A 126 -11.21 18.92 -1.90
CA ASP A 126 -11.44 19.89 -2.97
C ASP A 126 -12.90 20.33 -3.00
N ARG A 127 -13.16 21.59 -2.62
CA ARG A 127 -14.50 22.19 -2.63
C ARG A 127 -15.10 22.30 -4.05
N LYS A 128 -14.30 22.12 -5.10
CA LYS A 128 -14.70 22.33 -6.51
C LYS A 128 -14.82 21.06 -7.35
N SER A 129 -14.34 19.91 -6.87
CA SER A 129 -14.36 18.65 -7.64
C SER A 129 -15.47 17.72 -7.12
N THR A 130 -16.67 17.88 -7.68
CA THR A 130 -17.82 17.00 -7.44
C THR A 130 -17.82 15.77 -8.36
N LEU A 131 -16.91 15.69 -9.33
CA LEU A 131 -16.74 14.58 -10.25
C LEU A 131 -15.34 13.98 -10.07
N ASN A 132 -15.26 12.78 -9.49
CA ASN A 132 -14.03 12.00 -9.33
C ASN A 132 -12.95 12.58 -8.41
N THR A 133 -13.21 12.59 -7.09
CA THR A 133 -12.11 12.31 -6.15
C THR A 133 -11.73 10.84 -6.32
N GLN A 134 -10.89 10.52 -7.30
CA GLN A 134 -10.27 9.20 -7.38
C GLN A 134 -9.42 9.02 -6.13
N ARG A 135 -9.97 8.33 -5.14
CA ARG A 135 -9.26 7.99 -3.91
C ARG A 135 -8.28 6.87 -4.24
N THR A 136 -7.00 7.19 -4.21
CA THR A 136 -5.90 6.24 -4.40
C THR A 136 -5.92 5.20 -3.28
N SER A 137 -5.79 3.93 -3.67
CA SER A 137 -5.74 2.82 -2.71
C SER A 137 -4.43 2.86 -1.93
N ALA A 138 -4.43 2.35 -0.70
CA ALA A 138 -3.19 2.15 0.06
C ALA A 138 -2.24 1.12 -0.60
N PHE A 139 -2.77 0.23 -1.46
CA PHE A 139 -2.04 -0.82 -2.17
C PHE A 139 -1.87 -0.52 -3.66
N ASP A 140 -1.79 0.77 -4.00
CA ASP A 140 -1.51 1.18 -5.36
C ASP A 140 -0.04 0.99 -5.70
N SER A 141 0.25 0.52 -6.92
CA SER A 141 1.61 0.17 -7.33
C SER A 141 2.52 1.38 -7.48
N GLU A 142 1.98 2.58 -7.55
CA GLU A 142 2.77 3.82 -7.62
C GLU A 142 3.20 4.33 -6.24
N VAL A 143 2.52 3.88 -5.18
CA VAL A 143 2.61 4.51 -3.85
C VAL A 143 3.01 3.54 -2.73
N ASP A 144 2.69 2.25 -2.86
CA ASP A 144 3.05 1.24 -1.86
C ASP A 144 4.51 0.79 -1.98
N HIS A 145 5.41 1.75 -1.79
CA HIS A 145 6.85 1.50 -1.76
C HIS A 145 7.43 1.83 -0.39
N THR A 146 8.48 1.10 -0.04
CA THR A 146 9.29 1.33 1.16
C THR A 146 10.65 1.96 0.86
N ALA A 147 11.11 1.87 -0.39
CA ALA A 147 12.37 2.43 -0.85
C ALA A 147 12.13 3.39 -2.02
N ASP A 148 12.90 4.48 -2.08
CA ASP A 148 12.83 5.48 -3.16
C ASP A 148 13.25 4.91 -4.51
N LYS A 149 14.29 4.09 -4.49
CA LYS A 149 14.75 3.37 -5.68
C LYS A 149 13.90 2.11 -5.77
N PRO A 150 13.29 1.83 -6.93
CA PRO A 150 12.71 0.51 -7.13
C PRO A 150 13.82 -0.50 -6.82
N ALA A 151 13.48 -1.55 -6.07
CA ALA A 151 14.40 -2.68 -5.94
C ALA A 151 14.87 -3.01 -7.37
N PRO A 152 16.17 -3.32 -7.58
CA PRO A 152 16.61 -3.78 -8.89
C PRO A 152 15.64 -4.90 -9.25
N THR A 153 14.80 -4.65 -10.26
CA THR A 153 13.94 -5.69 -10.77
C THR A 153 14.92 -6.79 -11.12
N LEU A 154 14.87 -7.91 -10.39
CA LEU A 154 15.40 -9.16 -10.93
C LEU A 154 14.74 -9.23 -12.29
N ASP A 155 15.52 -8.97 -13.34
CA ASP A 155 15.01 -8.47 -14.62
C ASP A 155 13.68 -9.15 -14.92
N GLY A 156 12.56 -8.41 -14.86
CA GLY A 156 11.24 -8.98 -15.19
C GLY A 156 11.17 -9.39 -16.67
N ASN A 157 12.18 -8.98 -17.45
CA ASN A 157 12.47 -9.42 -18.82
C ASN A 157 13.52 -10.55 -18.88
N ALA A 158 14.16 -10.91 -17.77
CA ALA A 158 14.65 -12.27 -17.55
C ALA A 158 13.48 -13.08 -16.98
N SER A 159 12.39 -13.17 -17.74
CA SER A 159 11.60 -14.38 -17.64
C SER A 159 12.58 -15.53 -17.89
N ASN A 160 12.86 -16.33 -16.86
CA ASN A 160 13.48 -17.64 -17.03
C ASN A 160 12.50 -18.61 -17.75
N SER A 161 11.58 -18.07 -18.54
CA SER A 161 10.69 -18.79 -19.42
C SER A 161 11.49 -19.04 -20.69
N TRP A 162 11.77 -20.32 -20.93
CA TRP A 162 12.37 -20.82 -22.17
C TRP A 162 11.80 -20.15 -23.44
N LEU A 163 10.52 -19.79 -23.43
CA LEU A 163 9.78 -19.27 -24.59
C LEU A 163 10.11 -17.81 -24.95
N ASP A 164 10.61 -17.00 -24.01
CA ASP A 164 10.88 -15.57 -24.23
C ASP A 164 12.31 -15.31 -24.73
N GLU A 165 13.22 -16.28 -24.56
CA GLU A 165 14.56 -16.25 -25.15
C GLU A 165 14.50 -16.41 -26.68
N SER A 166 15.42 -15.77 -27.40
CA SER A 166 15.53 -15.98 -28.85
C SER A 166 15.81 -17.46 -29.15
N PRO A 167 15.32 -18.04 -30.27
CA PRO A 167 15.59 -19.44 -30.62
C PRO A 167 17.08 -19.79 -30.63
N SER A 168 17.93 -18.80 -30.93
CA SER A 168 19.38 -18.89 -30.88
C SER A 168 19.98 -19.01 -29.48
N GLU A 169 19.39 -18.37 -28.47
CA GLU A 169 19.83 -18.43 -27.08
C GLU A 169 19.37 -19.73 -26.42
N ARG A 170 18.13 -20.15 -26.68
CA ARG A 170 17.60 -21.47 -26.29
C ARG A 170 18.48 -22.60 -26.79
N ALA A 171 18.87 -22.56 -28.07
CA ALA A 171 19.71 -23.58 -28.68
C ALA A 171 21.09 -23.68 -28.01
N LYS A 172 21.65 -22.57 -27.52
CA LYS A 172 22.90 -22.58 -26.75
C LYS A 172 22.72 -23.28 -25.40
N ARG A 173 21.62 -22.96 -24.70
CA ARG A 173 21.29 -23.47 -23.36
C ARG A 173 20.81 -24.92 -23.35
N MET A 174 20.44 -25.49 -24.51
CA MET A 174 20.01 -26.89 -24.63
C MET A 174 21.11 -27.89 -24.17
N PRO A 175 20.77 -28.87 -23.32
CA PRO A 175 21.61 -30.01 -23.00
C PRO A 175 22.06 -30.80 -24.23
N HIS A 176 23.26 -31.39 -24.20
CA HIS A 176 23.84 -32.13 -25.33
C HIS A 176 22.95 -33.24 -25.88
N HIS A 177 22.33 -34.05 -25.01
CA HIS A 177 21.47 -35.15 -25.44
C HIS A 177 20.20 -34.70 -26.20
N LEU A 178 19.67 -33.51 -25.91
CA LEU A 178 18.53 -32.94 -26.64
C LEU A 178 18.96 -32.40 -28.01
N LYS A 179 20.18 -31.85 -28.11
CA LYS A 179 20.79 -31.49 -29.40
C LYS A 179 20.94 -32.73 -30.28
N ASP A 180 21.43 -33.82 -29.71
CA ASP A 180 21.61 -35.10 -30.43
C ASP A 180 20.27 -35.72 -30.85
N ALA A 181 19.24 -35.64 -29.99
CA ALA A 181 17.90 -36.12 -30.32
C ALA A 181 17.25 -35.31 -31.46
N LEU A 182 17.43 -33.98 -31.45
CA LEU A 182 16.97 -33.12 -32.55
C LEU A 182 17.71 -33.40 -33.85
N GLU A 183 19.03 -33.65 -33.80
CA GLU A 183 19.79 -34.07 -34.99
C GLU A 183 19.28 -35.40 -35.55
N LYS A 184 18.96 -36.39 -34.69
CA LYS A 184 18.34 -37.65 -35.13
C LYS A 184 16.98 -37.43 -35.80
N ILE A 185 16.12 -36.59 -35.22
CA ILE A 185 14.83 -36.23 -35.82
C ILE A 185 15.04 -35.53 -37.17
N THR A 186 16.08 -34.70 -37.34
CA THR A 186 16.38 -34.11 -38.65
C THR A 186 16.84 -35.12 -39.68
N GLN A 187 17.64 -36.11 -39.27
CA GLN A 187 18.09 -37.18 -40.14
C GLN A 187 16.91 -38.05 -40.56
N GLU A 188 16.08 -38.47 -39.60
CA GLU A 188 14.85 -39.24 -39.84
C GLU A 188 13.85 -38.48 -40.74
N ARG A 189 13.71 -37.16 -40.55
CA ARG A 189 12.81 -36.32 -41.36
C ARG A 189 13.37 -36.01 -42.76
N ALA A 190 14.69 -35.90 -42.88
CA ALA A 190 15.37 -35.79 -44.17
C ALA A 190 15.26 -37.10 -44.98
N ASP A 191 15.34 -38.25 -44.30
CA ASP A 191 15.16 -39.57 -44.91
C ASP A 191 13.69 -39.82 -45.30
N ALA A 192 12.73 -39.20 -44.60
CA ALA A 192 11.30 -39.30 -44.88
C ALA A 192 10.79 -38.38 -46.00
N THR A 193 11.57 -37.41 -46.49
CA THR A 193 11.07 -36.36 -47.42
C THR A 193 11.79 -36.35 -48.77
N ARG A 194 11.22 -37.03 -49.78
CA ARG A 194 11.45 -36.75 -51.21
C ARG A 194 10.61 -35.54 -51.66
N PRO A 195 10.99 -34.81 -52.72
CA PRO A 195 10.90 -33.35 -52.76
C PRO A 195 9.54 -32.82 -53.22
N GLY A 196 9.19 -31.65 -52.70
CA GLY A 196 8.17 -30.78 -53.28
C GLY A 196 7.35 -30.05 -52.23
N PHE A 197 7.84 -28.92 -51.72
CA PHE A 197 7.03 -27.72 -51.40
C PHE A 197 7.97 -26.58 -50.97
N GLU A 198 8.06 -25.56 -51.82
CA GLU A 198 8.80 -24.33 -51.60
C GLU A 198 7.88 -23.32 -50.88
N ALA A 199 8.35 -22.66 -49.82
CA ALA A 199 7.61 -21.60 -49.13
C ALA A 199 8.46 -20.31 -49.08
N PRO A 200 7.86 -19.13 -49.31
CA PRO A 200 8.57 -17.89 -49.68
C PRO A 200 9.20 -17.16 -48.47
N PRO A 201 10.11 -16.20 -48.71
CA PRO A 201 10.76 -15.44 -47.63
C PRO A 201 9.86 -14.30 -47.14
N ILE A 202 9.77 -14.11 -45.83
CA ILE A 202 9.12 -12.96 -45.19
C ILE A 202 10.20 -12.10 -44.51
N GLN A 203 10.21 -10.81 -44.86
CA GLN A 203 11.12 -9.77 -44.37
C GLN A 203 10.90 -9.46 -42.87
N PRO A 204 11.95 -9.04 -42.13
CA PRO A 204 11.81 -8.61 -40.74
C PRO A 204 11.18 -7.21 -40.66
N GLN A 205 10.00 -7.10 -40.04
CA GLN A 205 9.43 -5.81 -39.64
C GLN A 205 10.01 -5.35 -38.29
N LEU A 206 10.43 -4.09 -38.29
CA LEU A 206 10.91 -3.30 -37.16
C LEU A 206 9.84 -3.23 -36.04
N THR A 207 10.22 -3.61 -34.83
CA THR A 207 9.45 -3.32 -33.61
C THR A 207 9.79 -1.91 -33.09
N PRO A 208 8.81 -1.04 -32.83
CA PRO A 208 9.08 0.26 -32.22
C PRO A 208 9.51 0.07 -30.76
N SER A 209 10.61 0.73 -30.41
CA SER A 209 11.12 0.84 -29.04
C SER A 209 10.03 1.36 -28.10
N ALA A 210 9.66 0.56 -27.10
CA ALA A 210 8.85 1.02 -25.98
C ALA A 210 9.63 2.13 -25.26
N THR A 211 9.07 3.32 -25.29
CA THR A 211 9.54 4.48 -24.54
C THR A 211 9.63 4.11 -23.06
N SER A 212 10.85 4.08 -22.51
CA SER A 212 11.08 3.98 -21.08
C SER A 212 10.31 5.11 -20.38
N PRO A 213 9.45 4.82 -19.39
CA PRO A 213 8.81 5.89 -18.62
C PRO A 213 9.92 6.70 -17.96
N SER A 214 9.81 8.02 -18.05
CA SER A 214 10.68 8.95 -17.34
C SER A 214 10.77 8.52 -15.87
N ALA A 215 11.96 8.58 -15.30
CA ALA A 215 12.25 8.23 -13.92
C ALA A 215 11.56 9.20 -12.95
N GLN A 216 10.22 9.13 -12.85
CA GLN A 216 9.47 9.71 -11.76
C GLN A 216 9.82 8.88 -10.53
N THR A 217 10.38 9.54 -9.52
CA THR A 217 10.70 8.93 -8.23
C THR A 217 9.43 8.28 -7.70
N ALA A 218 9.49 6.99 -7.39
CA ALA A 218 8.34 6.25 -6.91
C ALA A 218 7.91 6.84 -5.56
N ARG A 219 6.61 7.06 -5.38
CA ARG A 219 6.11 7.51 -4.08
C ARG A 219 6.22 6.37 -3.08
N ARG A 220 6.57 6.70 -1.84
CA ARG A 220 6.76 5.78 -0.72
C ARG A 220 6.11 6.34 0.54
N TRP A 221 5.89 5.45 1.50
CA TRP A 221 5.31 5.81 2.80
C TRP A 221 6.29 5.64 3.97
N ARG A 222 7.38 4.90 3.78
CA ARG A 222 8.37 4.60 4.83
C ARG A 222 9.68 5.35 4.59
N TYR A 223 10.13 6.03 5.65
CA TYR A 223 11.37 6.79 5.71
C TYR A 223 12.19 6.33 6.90
N SER A 224 13.52 6.31 6.77
CA SER A 224 14.43 6.04 7.88
C SER A 224 14.78 7.31 8.66
N GLY A 225 14.76 8.47 8.00
CA GLY A 225 14.93 9.77 8.64
C GLY A 225 13.68 10.25 9.38
N PRO A 226 13.83 11.16 10.36
CA PRO A 226 12.70 11.80 11.01
C PRO A 226 12.01 12.82 10.11
N TYR A 227 10.72 13.07 10.36
CA TYR A 227 9.99 14.15 9.71
C TYR A 227 10.25 15.47 10.44
N LEU A 228 11.09 16.33 9.86
CA LEU A 228 11.61 17.53 10.54
C LEU A 228 10.52 18.50 11.01
N ALA A 229 9.47 18.73 10.21
CA ALA A 229 8.40 19.65 10.57
C ALA A 229 7.51 19.16 11.72
N GLY A 230 7.56 17.86 12.05
CA GLY A 230 6.84 17.27 13.17
C GLY A 230 7.65 17.13 14.46
N LEU A 231 8.97 17.40 14.43
CA LEU A 231 9.82 17.28 15.61
C LEU A 231 9.63 18.48 16.55
N ASN A 232 9.64 18.21 17.86
CA ASN A 232 9.76 19.29 18.84
C ASN A 232 11.20 19.85 18.87
N GLY A 233 11.40 21.10 19.33
CA GLY A 233 12.71 21.74 19.35
C GLY A 233 13.78 20.92 20.10
N MET A 234 13.41 20.30 21.22
CA MET A 234 14.33 19.43 21.98
C MET A 234 14.69 18.14 21.23
N GLU A 235 13.73 17.56 20.51
CA GLU A 235 13.94 16.34 19.72
C GLU A 235 14.83 16.63 18.52
N PHE A 236 14.65 17.79 17.90
CA PHE A 236 15.51 18.29 16.83
C PHE A 236 16.94 18.50 17.31
N ASP A 237 17.14 19.15 18.47
CA ASP A 237 18.47 19.31 19.06
C ASP A 237 19.12 17.96 19.42
N ALA A 238 18.34 17.00 19.91
CA ALA A 238 18.83 15.65 20.18
C ALA A 238 19.24 14.93 18.89
N PHE A 239 18.47 15.10 17.80
CA PHE A 239 18.81 14.58 16.48
C PHE A 239 20.13 15.17 15.96
N LEU A 240 20.31 16.50 16.05
CA LEU A 240 21.55 17.16 15.63
C LEU A 240 22.77 16.70 16.44
N LYS A 241 22.60 16.48 17.76
CA LYS A 241 23.65 15.91 18.63
C LYS A 241 23.99 14.46 18.28
N GLY A 242 23.02 13.71 17.73
CA GLY A 242 23.21 12.35 17.24
C GLY A 242 24.06 12.24 15.97
N ILE A 243 24.31 13.35 15.26
CA ILE A 243 25.07 13.33 14.00
C ILE A 243 26.55 13.06 14.27
N SER A 244 26.98 11.82 14.04
CA SER A 244 28.34 11.35 14.32
C SER A 244 29.37 11.89 13.31
N ARG A 245 30.65 11.83 13.68
CA ARG A 245 31.77 12.15 12.77
C ARG A 245 31.79 11.22 11.55
N GLU A 246 31.37 9.96 11.74
CA GLU A 246 31.28 8.95 10.67
C GLU A 246 30.21 9.31 9.65
N GLN A 247 29.03 9.76 10.10
CA GLN A 247 27.98 10.23 9.19
C GLN A 247 28.44 11.46 8.38
N LYS A 248 29.20 12.36 9.01
CA LYS A 248 29.79 13.50 8.29
C LYS A 248 30.82 13.06 7.25
N ALA A 249 31.61 12.01 7.52
CA ALA A 249 32.55 11.45 6.56
C ALA A 249 31.82 10.77 5.39
N ALA A 250 30.82 9.93 5.68
CA ALA A 250 29.98 9.28 4.68
C ALA A 250 29.24 10.30 3.79
N PHE A 251 28.78 11.42 4.36
CA PHE A 251 28.18 12.49 3.57
C PHE A 251 29.18 13.13 2.60
N ARG A 252 30.45 13.31 3.00
CA ARG A 252 31.50 13.81 2.09
C ARG A 252 31.76 12.82 0.95
N GLU A 253 31.72 11.53 1.22
CA GLU A 253 31.82 10.49 0.19
C GLU A 253 30.62 10.54 -0.78
N LEU A 254 29.40 10.76 -0.27
CA LEU A 254 28.22 10.99 -1.12
C LEU A 254 28.43 12.20 -2.04
N VAL A 255 28.88 13.33 -1.49
CA VAL A 255 29.14 14.55 -2.29
C VAL A 255 30.24 14.29 -3.32
N LYS A 256 31.28 13.52 -2.98
CA LYS A 256 32.32 13.09 -3.94
C LYS A 256 31.71 12.26 -5.09
N ASN A 257 30.84 11.31 -4.77
CA ASN A 257 30.14 10.49 -5.77
C ASN A 257 29.20 11.32 -6.65
N HIS A 258 28.49 12.29 -6.08
CA HIS A 258 27.65 13.21 -6.82
C HIS A 258 28.46 14.06 -7.80
N LEU A 259 29.62 14.58 -7.36
CA LEU A 259 30.54 15.34 -8.20
C LEU A 259 31.09 14.46 -9.35
N ALA A 260 31.45 13.20 -9.06
CA ALA A 260 31.87 12.24 -10.07
C ALA A 260 30.78 12.01 -11.13
N ALA A 261 29.54 11.80 -10.68
CA ALA A 261 28.40 11.60 -11.56
C ALA A 261 28.12 12.85 -12.43
N GLN A 262 28.20 14.05 -11.84
CA GLN A 262 28.03 15.31 -12.55
C GLN A 262 29.11 15.51 -13.64
N ARG A 263 30.38 15.23 -13.31
CA ARG A 263 31.47 15.29 -14.32
C ARG A 263 31.24 14.28 -15.45
N ALA A 264 30.83 13.06 -15.10
CA ALA A 264 30.54 12.03 -16.09
C ALA A 264 29.36 12.43 -17.00
N SER A 265 28.31 13.07 -16.46
CA SER A 265 27.20 13.59 -17.27
C SER A 265 27.63 14.75 -18.16
N ASP A 266 28.44 15.67 -17.65
CA ASP A 266 28.92 16.83 -18.42
C ASP A 266 29.85 16.42 -19.56
N GLN A 267 30.74 15.45 -19.30
CA GLN A 267 31.58 14.83 -20.34
C GLN A 267 30.74 14.14 -21.39
N ARG A 268 29.72 13.38 -20.97
CA ARG A 268 28.78 12.73 -21.90
C ARG A 268 28.03 13.75 -22.75
N LEU A 269 27.55 14.85 -22.17
CA LEU A 269 26.85 15.90 -22.92
C LEU A 269 27.76 16.57 -23.95
N LYS A 270 29.01 16.89 -23.58
CA LYS A 270 30.00 17.44 -24.51
C LYS A 270 30.33 16.46 -25.64
N ALA A 271 30.53 15.19 -25.32
CA ALA A 271 30.79 14.15 -26.33
C ALA A 271 29.60 13.99 -27.30
N LEU A 272 28.36 14.14 -26.82
CA LEU A 272 27.17 14.13 -27.68
C LEU A 272 27.11 15.37 -28.58
N GLU A 273 27.46 16.55 -28.08
CA GLU A 273 27.52 17.80 -28.84
C GLU A 273 28.61 17.77 -29.92
N GLU A 274 29.76 17.15 -29.61
CA GLU A 274 30.88 16.93 -30.53
C GLU A 274 30.67 15.73 -31.49
N GLY A 275 29.56 15.00 -31.37
CA GLY A 275 29.20 13.89 -32.26
C GLY A 275 29.96 12.58 -32.02
N GLN A 276 30.61 12.42 -30.86
CA GLN A 276 31.45 11.28 -30.48
C GLN A 276 30.77 10.35 -29.46
N ALA A 277 29.52 9.97 -29.72
CA ALA A 277 28.66 9.21 -28.80
C ALA A 277 29.19 7.80 -28.45
N ASP A 278 30.03 7.20 -29.30
CA ASP A 278 30.52 5.82 -29.17
C ASP A 278 31.88 5.69 -28.47
N THR A 279 32.47 6.80 -28.00
CA THR A 279 33.75 6.74 -27.28
C THR A 279 33.53 6.27 -25.85
N ALA A 280 34.26 5.21 -25.44
CA ALA A 280 34.16 4.66 -24.09
C ALA A 280 34.44 5.74 -23.04
N PRO A 281 33.68 5.79 -21.93
CA PRO A 281 33.83 6.83 -20.92
C PRO A 281 35.28 6.86 -20.40
N GLN A 282 35.93 8.01 -20.53
CA GLN A 282 37.25 8.25 -19.95
C GLN A 282 37.20 7.93 -18.45
N ALA A 283 38.26 7.29 -17.94
CA ALA A 283 38.36 6.90 -16.54
C ALA A 283 38.13 8.12 -15.62
N PRO A 284 37.40 7.97 -14.51
CA PRO A 284 37.10 9.08 -13.62
C PRO A 284 38.40 9.64 -13.05
N SER A 285 38.66 10.92 -13.27
CA SER A 285 39.77 11.61 -12.61
C SER A 285 39.57 11.52 -11.09
N GLU A 286 40.65 11.24 -10.36
CA GLU A 286 40.63 11.15 -8.91
C GLU A 286 40.21 12.51 -8.32
N ILE A 287 38.96 12.59 -7.83
CA ILE A 287 38.43 13.81 -7.23
C ILE A 287 39.17 14.06 -5.91
N THR A 288 39.86 15.21 -5.82
CA THR A 288 40.63 15.61 -4.64
C THR A 288 39.72 16.09 -3.50
N GLU A 289 40.17 16.00 -2.25
CA GLU A 289 39.41 16.47 -1.08
C GLU A 289 39.22 18.00 -1.06
N GLN A 290 40.12 18.74 -1.71
CA GLN A 290 40.04 20.20 -1.85
C GLN A 290 38.83 20.57 -2.71
N GLU A 291 38.67 19.92 -3.86
CA GLU A 291 37.51 20.09 -4.75
C GLU A 291 36.19 19.78 -4.05
N VAL A 292 36.14 18.71 -3.24
CA VAL A 292 34.94 18.39 -2.45
C VAL A 292 34.63 19.52 -1.46
N THR A 293 35.65 20.12 -0.84
CA THR A 293 35.48 21.20 0.13
C THR A 293 35.00 22.49 -0.53
N GLU A 294 35.50 22.82 -1.71
CA GLU A 294 35.03 23.94 -2.53
C GLU A 294 33.61 23.71 -3.02
N HIS A 295 33.29 22.51 -3.48
CA HIS A 295 31.95 22.14 -3.88
C HIS A 295 30.96 22.26 -2.71
N LEU A 296 31.36 21.89 -1.49
CA LEU A 296 30.55 22.13 -0.29
C LEU A 296 30.35 23.63 0.00
N ARG A 297 31.30 24.51 -0.34
CA ARG A 297 31.09 25.97 -0.22
C ARG A 297 30.06 26.45 -1.24
N TYR A 298 30.14 25.94 -2.47
CA TYR A 298 29.16 26.21 -3.52
C TYR A 298 27.75 25.72 -3.16
N LEU A 299 27.61 24.50 -2.64
CA LEU A 299 26.33 23.97 -2.17
C LEU A 299 25.74 24.81 -1.02
N ARG A 300 26.56 25.40 -0.15
CA ARG A 300 26.08 26.31 0.90
C ARG A 300 25.55 27.64 0.33
N SER A 301 26.07 28.11 -0.80
CA SER A 301 25.50 29.29 -1.48
C SER A 301 24.23 28.97 -2.26
N GLU A 302 24.03 27.71 -2.68
CA GLU A 302 22.85 27.26 -3.42
C GLU A 302 22.03 26.21 -2.62
N PRO A 303 21.22 26.65 -1.65
CA PRO A 303 20.47 25.74 -0.78
C PRO A 303 19.51 24.81 -1.53
N GLY A 304 18.99 25.23 -2.70
CA GLY A 304 18.10 24.42 -3.52
C GLY A 304 18.75 23.16 -4.12
N LYS A 305 20.08 23.14 -4.30
CA LYS A 305 20.82 21.93 -4.70
C LYS A 305 21.34 21.14 -3.50
N PHE A 306 21.55 21.82 -2.37
CA PHE A 306 22.07 21.19 -1.17
C PHE A 306 21.00 20.43 -0.37
N GLY A 307 19.80 21.00 -0.24
CA GLY A 307 18.65 20.38 0.42
C GLY A 307 18.34 18.97 -0.09
N PRO A 308 18.22 18.74 -1.41
CA PRO A 308 17.99 17.42 -1.98
C PRO A 308 19.07 16.37 -1.63
N LEU A 309 20.34 16.78 -1.48
CA LEU A 309 21.44 15.88 -1.12
C LEU A 309 21.40 15.51 0.37
N ILE A 310 21.03 16.46 1.22
CA ILE A 310 20.82 16.23 2.66
C ILE A 310 19.63 15.30 2.86
N ALA A 311 18.52 15.55 2.15
CA ALA A 311 17.32 14.74 2.21
C ALA A 311 17.59 13.29 1.77
N ASP A 312 18.39 13.09 0.73
CA ASP A 312 18.83 11.75 0.30
C ASP A 312 19.70 11.03 1.31
N PHE A 313 20.65 11.76 1.92
CA PHE A 313 21.59 11.14 2.85
C PHE A 313 20.91 10.69 4.14
N PHE A 314 20.05 11.54 4.70
CA PHE A 314 19.31 11.24 5.93
C PHE A 314 17.97 10.57 5.66
N ASP A 315 17.60 10.35 4.41
CA ASP A 315 16.35 9.72 4.00
C ASP A 315 15.12 10.42 4.60
N LEU A 316 15.09 11.75 4.47
CA LEU A 316 14.07 12.62 5.06
C LEU A 316 12.80 12.64 4.21
N ALA A 317 11.65 12.72 4.87
CA ALA A 317 10.38 12.93 4.20
C ALA A 317 10.19 14.38 3.77
N ASP A 318 9.48 14.59 2.65
CA ASP A 318 9.19 15.93 2.13
C ASP A 318 8.31 16.72 3.11
N GLY A 319 8.72 17.96 3.38
CA GLY A 319 8.01 18.89 4.25
C GLY A 319 6.78 19.53 3.60
N PRO A 320 6.03 20.34 4.37
CA PRO A 320 4.89 21.06 3.85
C PRO A 320 5.34 22.04 2.76
N LYS A 321 4.53 22.21 1.73
CA LYS A 321 4.82 23.21 0.69
C LYS A 321 4.71 24.60 1.31
N PRO A 322 5.69 25.50 1.10
CA PRO A 322 5.58 26.87 1.59
C PRO A 322 4.38 27.56 0.92
N SER A 323 3.84 28.60 1.57
CA SER A 323 2.81 29.46 0.96
C SER A 323 3.29 30.02 -0.37
N SER A 324 2.38 30.24 -1.32
CA SER A 324 2.69 30.76 -2.67
C SER A 324 3.56 32.02 -2.69
N ASP A 325 3.48 32.82 -1.64
CA ASP A 325 4.18 34.11 -1.52
C ASP A 325 5.62 33.95 -1.01
N THR A 326 6.02 32.75 -0.57
CA THR A 326 7.35 32.48 -0.02
C THR A 326 8.02 31.36 -0.81
N THR A 327 9.08 31.69 -1.54
CA THR A 327 9.94 30.66 -2.13
C THR A 327 10.84 30.12 -1.03
N ASP A 328 10.71 28.83 -0.69
CA ASP A 328 11.61 28.19 0.27
C ASP A 328 12.94 27.86 -0.44
N PRO A 329 14.06 28.50 -0.05
CA PRO A 329 15.36 28.22 -0.64
C PRO A 329 15.86 26.80 -0.33
N TRP A 330 15.30 26.11 0.69
CA TRP A 330 15.72 24.78 1.14
C TRP A 330 14.81 23.63 0.69
N SER A 331 13.93 23.87 -0.30
CA SER A 331 13.05 22.81 -0.80
C SER A 331 13.84 21.57 -1.26
N TYR A 332 13.37 20.38 -0.93
CA TYR A 332 14.04 19.13 -1.30
C TYR A 332 13.91 18.78 -2.79
N GLY A 333 13.05 19.49 -3.53
CA GLY A 333 12.88 19.32 -4.97
C GLY A 333 12.34 17.94 -5.39
N ARG A 334 11.72 17.20 -4.45
CA ARG A 334 11.21 15.84 -4.66
C ARG A 334 9.75 15.74 -4.24
N ASP A 335 9.06 14.74 -4.80
CA ASP A 335 7.72 14.33 -4.40
C ASP A 335 7.72 12.82 -4.13
N THR A 336 8.34 12.43 -3.02
CA THR A 336 8.47 11.03 -2.62
C THR A 336 7.31 10.57 -1.74
N VAL A 337 6.57 11.49 -1.11
CA VAL A 337 5.57 11.14 -0.11
C VAL A 337 4.33 10.54 -0.75
N SER A 338 3.80 9.47 -0.14
CA SER A 338 2.64 8.73 -0.64
C SER A 338 1.40 9.58 -0.91
N ALA A 339 1.16 10.62 -0.11
CA ALA A 339 0.02 11.52 -0.26
C ALA A 339 0.37 12.95 0.13
N ASP A 340 -0.26 13.94 -0.52
CA ASP A 340 0.01 15.35 -0.24
C ASP A 340 -0.34 15.76 1.20
N LEU A 341 -1.41 15.22 1.79
CA LEU A 341 -1.77 15.50 3.19
C LEU A 341 -0.73 14.97 4.21
N TYR A 342 0.06 13.95 3.83
CA TYR A 342 1.18 13.50 4.64
C TYR A 342 2.41 14.40 4.53
N LYS A 343 2.47 15.33 3.57
CA LYS A 343 3.50 16.38 3.57
C LYS A 343 3.23 17.44 4.62
N GLU A 344 1.97 17.63 5.00
CA GLU A 344 1.59 18.59 6.05
C GLU A 344 1.65 17.91 7.42
N SER A 345 0.96 16.78 7.56
CA SER A 345 0.90 16.04 8.83
C SER A 345 2.16 15.22 9.12
N GLY A 346 2.93 14.85 8.10
CA GLY A 346 4.04 13.91 8.18
C GLY A 346 3.68 12.52 7.63
N PRO A 347 4.68 11.74 7.20
CA PRO A 347 4.47 10.38 6.70
C PRO A 347 3.92 9.47 7.81
N PRO A 348 3.05 8.51 7.46
CA PRO A 348 2.47 7.60 8.45
C PRO A 348 3.53 6.69 9.06
N ARG A 349 3.47 6.49 10.37
CA ARG A 349 4.41 5.60 11.09
C ARG A 349 4.25 4.13 10.71
N THR A 350 3.06 3.75 10.26
CA THR A 350 2.72 2.40 9.81
C THR A 350 2.35 2.43 8.33
N HIS A 351 2.16 1.26 7.72
CA HIS A 351 1.60 1.18 6.37
C HIS A 351 0.28 1.98 6.29
N PRO A 352 -0.03 2.66 5.17
CA PRO A 352 -1.26 3.43 5.03
C PRO A 352 -2.57 2.64 5.17
N SER A 353 -2.53 1.29 5.19
CA SER A 353 -3.64 0.40 5.52
C SER A 353 -3.68 -0.04 7.00
N ALA A 354 -2.57 0.10 7.72
CA ALA A 354 -2.29 -0.43 9.07
C ALA A 354 -2.70 -1.89 9.29
N GLY A 355 -2.87 -2.68 8.22
CA GLY A 355 -3.37 -4.06 8.31
C GLY A 355 -4.85 -4.19 8.71
N LEU A 356 -5.65 -3.13 8.58
CA LEU A 356 -7.08 -3.14 8.94
C LEU A 356 -7.96 -3.82 7.89
N SER A 357 -7.71 -3.49 6.61
CA SER A 357 -8.39 -4.06 5.45
C SER A 357 -7.44 -4.13 4.28
N TYR A 358 -7.54 -5.22 3.54
CA TYR A 358 -6.75 -5.51 2.35
C TYR A 358 -7.57 -5.36 1.06
N ILE A 359 -8.74 -4.72 1.15
CA ILE A 359 -9.59 -4.46 -0.01
C ILE A 359 -8.95 -3.36 -0.85
N LYS A 360 -8.50 -3.70 -2.06
CA LYS A 360 -7.88 -2.73 -2.98
C LYS A 360 -8.90 -1.78 -3.62
N THR A 361 -10.00 -2.33 -4.12
CA THR A 361 -11.03 -1.59 -4.86
C THR A 361 -12.44 -1.89 -4.34
N GLU A 362 -13.32 -0.91 -4.45
CA GLU A 362 -14.74 -1.02 -4.06
C GLU A 362 -15.64 -0.94 -5.30
N MET A 363 -15.18 -1.51 -6.42
CA MET A 363 -15.95 -1.56 -7.67
C MET A 363 -16.93 -2.73 -7.65
N PHE A 364 -17.74 -2.80 -6.61
CA PHE A 364 -18.81 -3.78 -6.45
C PHE A 364 -20.04 -3.10 -5.83
N ALA A 365 -21.22 -3.62 -6.15
CA ALA A 365 -22.47 -3.18 -5.55
C ALA A 365 -23.03 -4.32 -4.71
N ALA A 366 -23.46 -4.03 -3.48
CA ALA A 366 -24.17 -5.00 -2.66
C ALA A 366 -25.55 -5.25 -3.27
N ASN A 367 -25.87 -6.53 -3.50
CA ASN A 367 -27.18 -6.94 -3.99
C ASN A 367 -28.07 -7.27 -2.79
N ASP A 368 -29.11 -6.47 -2.57
CA ASP A 368 -30.11 -6.76 -1.55
C ASP A 368 -31.14 -7.76 -2.11
N ALA A 369 -31.62 -8.68 -1.29
CA ALA A 369 -32.52 -9.74 -1.72
C ALA A 369 -33.89 -9.19 -2.20
N VAL A 370 -34.34 -8.08 -1.62
CA VAL A 370 -35.65 -7.47 -1.94
C VAL A 370 -35.54 -6.40 -3.01
N THR A 371 -34.66 -5.41 -2.83
CA THR A 371 -34.57 -4.24 -3.73
C THR A 371 -33.63 -4.46 -4.91
N GLY A 372 -32.80 -5.50 -4.88
CA GLY A 372 -31.75 -5.73 -5.87
C GLY A 372 -30.49 -4.89 -5.64
N PRO A 373 -29.70 -4.57 -6.68
CA PRO A 373 -28.40 -3.92 -6.53
C PRO A 373 -28.55 -2.49 -6.01
N ARG A 374 -27.92 -2.20 -4.87
CA ARG A 374 -27.96 -0.87 -4.25
C ARG A 374 -26.90 0.05 -4.84
N GLY A 375 -27.27 1.31 -5.07
CA GLY A 375 -26.33 2.35 -5.53
C GLY A 375 -25.45 2.94 -4.42
N THR A 376 -25.81 2.73 -3.15
CA THR A 376 -25.05 3.18 -1.98
C THR A 376 -24.76 2.01 -1.05
N ARG A 377 -23.73 2.16 -0.21
CA ARG A 377 -23.37 1.18 0.83
C ARG A 377 -24.52 0.98 1.82
N SER A 378 -24.53 -0.18 2.47
CA SER A 378 -25.46 -0.44 3.56
C SER A 378 -25.27 0.61 4.67
N PRO A 379 -26.35 1.25 5.13
CA PRO A 379 -26.30 2.11 6.29
C PRO A 379 -26.00 1.32 7.55
N VAL A 380 -25.36 1.98 8.51
CA VAL A 380 -24.90 1.39 9.77
C VAL A 380 -25.38 2.26 10.93
N ALA A 381 -25.83 1.60 12.00
CA ALA A 381 -26.21 2.26 13.23
C ALA A 381 -24.97 2.81 13.94
N ALA A 382 -25.07 4.03 14.43
CA ALA A 382 -23.98 4.76 15.05
C ALA A 382 -24.47 5.51 16.29
N ARG A 383 -23.61 5.67 17.29
CA ARG A 383 -23.98 6.31 18.57
C ARG A 383 -23.40 7.71 18.64
N LEU A 384 -24.20 8.71 19.04
CA LEU A 384 -23.69 10.04 19.36
C LEU A 384 -22.94 9.99 20.71
N LEU A 385 -21.64 10.26 20.69
CA LEU A 385 -20.77 10.15 21.87
C LEU A 385 -20.55 11.50 22.56
N ARG A 386 -20.29 12.54 21.77
CA ARG A 386 -20.03 13.90 22.25
C ARG A 386 -20.52 14.89 21.19
N SER A 387 -20.86 16.09 21.62
CA SER A 387 -21.18 17.20 20.72
C SER A 387 -20.40 18.43 21.12
N ILE A 388 -19.69 19.06 20.19
CA ILE A 388 -18.97 20.32 20.43
C ILE A 388 -19.84 21.47 19.93
N GLN A 389 -20.08 22.47 20.78
CA GLN A 389 -20.79 23.68 20.35
C GLN A 389 -19.91 24.48 19.38
N SER A 390 -20.45 24.78 18.21
CA SER A 390 -19.87 25.62 17.18
C SER A 390 -20.64 26.95 17.09
N THR A 391 -20.28 27.80 16.13
CA THR A 391 -20.95 29.07 15.89
C THR A 391 -22.44 28.87 15.54
N HIS A 392 -23.29 29.83 15.92
CA HIS A 392 -24.73 29.82 15.67
C HIS A 392 -25.53 28.65 16.31
N ASN A 393 -25.22 28.25 17.55
CA ASN A 393 -25.91 27.15 18.27
C ASN A 393 -25.86 25.78 17.57
N LYS A 394 -24.99 25.62 16.58
CA LYS A 394 -24.79 24.34 15.89
C LYS A 394 -23.88 23.46 16.72
N HIS A 395 -24.22 22.19 16.85
CA HIS A 395 -23.42 21.21 17.57
C HIS A 395 -22.76 20.26 16.57
N ILE A 396 -21.43 20.18 16.61
CA ILE A 396 -20.62 19.25 15.81
C ILE A 396 -20.62 17.89 16.51
N PRO A 397 -21.22 16.84 15.93
CA PRO A 397 -21.31 15.53 16.56
C PRO A 397 -20.01 14.71 16.39
N PHE A 398 -19.66 13.98 17.44
CA PHE A 398 -18.71 12.88 17.43
C PHE A 398 -19.49 11.58 17.54
N VAL A 399 -19.31 10.70 16.56
CA VAL A 399 -20.15 9.52 16.42
C VAL A 399 -19.30 8.25 16.52
N GLY A 400 -19.75 7.28 17.31
CA GLY A 400 -19.16 5.95 17.40
C GLY A 400 -19.71 5.04 16.29
N VAL A 401 -18.84 4.59 15.40
CA VAL A 401 -19.17 3.70 14.26
C VAL A 401 -18.28 2.47 14.35
N ALA A 402 -18.89 1.29 14.51
CA ALA A 402 -18.17 0.00 14.53
C ALA A 402 -16.99 -0.08 15.52
N GLY A 403 -17.00 0.69 16.62
CA GLY A 403 -15.92 0.76 17.60
C GLY A 403 -14.93 1.91 17.40
N PHE A 404 -15.03 2.65 16.29
CA PHE A 404 -14.22 3.83 16.01
C PHE A 404 -14.97 5.12 16.34
N VAL A 405 -14.24 6.14 16.76
CA VAL A 405 -14.78 7.48 16.97
C VAL A 405 -14.57 8.31 15.71
N VAL A 406 -15.65 8.74 15.09
CA VAL A 406 -15.64 9.54 13.86
C VAL A 406 -16.02 10.98 14.18
N PRO A 407 -15.12 11.96 13.94
CA PRO A 407 -15.45 13.37 14.06
C PRO A 407 -16.28 13.84 12.86
N GLN A 408 -17.32 14.64 13.11
CA GLN A 408 -18.05 15.41 12.10
C GLN A 408 -18.42 14.59 10.84
N PRO A 409 -19.40 13.67 10.92
CA PRO A 409 -19.92 13.01 9.74
C PRO A 409 -20.46 14.03 8.72
N THR A 410 -20.20 13.80 7.43
CA THR A 410 -20.64 14.68 6.35
C THR A 410 -22.17 14.67 6.26
N ASN A 411 -22.81 15.83 6.44
CA ASN A 411 -24.26 15.96 6.32
C ASN A 411 -24.64 16.37 4.88
N PRO A 412 -25.44 15.57 4.15
CA PRO A 412 -25.88 15.90 2.79
C PRO A 412 -26.97 16.97 2.72
N GLY A 413 -27.57 17.39 3.84
CA GLY A 413 -28.71 18.31 3.87
C GLY A 413 -28.46 19.63 4.61
N ILE A 414 -29.33 20.61 4.34
CA ILE A 414 -29.44 21.91 5.05
C ILE A 414 -30.11 21.73 6.43
N SER A 415 -30.53 20.50 6.79
CA SER A 415 -31.23 20.18 8.03
C SER A 415 -30.49 20.74 9.25
N GLU A 416 -31.11 21.71 9.92
CA GLU A 416 -30.68 22.34 11.17
C GLU A 416 -30.87 21.40 12.38
N GLN A 417 -30.64 20.11 12.20
CA GLN A 417 -30.79 19.19 13.31
C GLN A 417 -29.71 19.47 14.34
N ASN A 418 -30.13 19.94 15.51
CA ASN A 418 -29.24 20.25 16.61
C ASN A 418 -28.79 18.96 17.29
N TRP A 419 -27.58 18.50 16.97
CA TRP A 419 -26.98 17.28 17.53
C TRP A 419 -26.41 17.51 18.93
N LYS A 420 -27.21 18.08 19.83
CA LYS A 420 -26.83 18.25 21.23
C LYS A 420 -26.80 16.89 21.90
N TRP A 421 -25.64 16.51 22.41
CA TRP A 421 -25.50 15.30 23.21
C TRP A 421 -26.32 15.42 24.50
N ALA A 422 -27.03 14.35 24.85
CA ALA A 422 -27.80 14.25 26.08
C ALA A 422 -27.63 12.85 26.69
N PRO A 423 -27.54 12.73 28.03
CA PRO A 423 -27.41 11.45 28.72
C PRO A 423 -28.77 10.73 28.80
N VAL A 424 -29.22 10.21 27.66
CA VAL A 424 -30.44 9.40 27.54
C VAL A 424 -30.06 7.93 27.71
N LYS A 425 -30.96 7.11 28.29
CA LYS A 425 -30.81 5.64 28.34
C LYS A 425 -30.52 5.11 26.91
N ASP A 426 -29.51 4.25 26.79
CA ASP A 426 -28.98 3.70 25.53
C ASP A 426 -28.31 4.69 24.57
N GLY A 427 -28.37 5.99 24.89
CA GLY A 427 -27.81 7.09 24.13
C GLY A 427 -28.52 7.36 22.80
N PRO A 428 -28.38 8.58 22.25
CA PRO A 428 -28.90 8.86 20.91
C PRO A 428 -28.19 8.01 19.86
N LYS A 429 -28.98 7.24 19.09
CA LYS A 429 -28.52 6.48 17.93
C LYS A 429 -28.93 7.21 16.65
N LEU A 430 -28.07 7.14 15.65
CA LEU A 430 -28.28 7.74 14.33
C LEU A 430 -27.73 6.80 13.26
N VAL A 431 -28.12 7.03 12.02
CA VAL A 431 -27.69 6.18 10.90
C VAL A 431 -26.66 6.90 10.05
N VAL A 432 -25.55 6.22 9.77
CA VAL A 432 -24.49 6.71 8.89
C VAL A 432 -24.15 5.68 7.82
N THR A 433 -23.73 6.17 6.67
CA THR A 433 -23.12 5.35 5.61
C THR A 433 -21.62 5.64 5.59
N PRO A 434 -20.75 4.68 5.97
CA PRO A 434 -19.30 4.85 5.84
C PRO A 434 -18.90 4.79 4.37
N THR A 435 -17.99 5.66 3.95
CA THR A 435 -17.59 5.83 2.54
C THR A 435 -16.19 5.31 2.27
N ALA A 436 -15.20 5.70 3.07
CA ALA A 436 -13.86 5.10 3.08
C ALA A 436 -13.18 5.37 4.43
N ALA A 437 -12.03 4.75 4.66
CA ALA A 437 -11.16 5.09 5.78
C ALA A 437 -9.79 5.54 5.31
N ASN A 438 -9.15 6.42 6.07
CA ASN A 438 -7.76 6.82 5.93
C ASN A 438 -7.06 6.67 7.28
N ILE A 439 -5.73 6.73 7.27
CA ILE A 439 -4.90 6.57 8.46
C ILE A 439 -4.12 7.86 8.68
N SER A 440 -4.11 8.36 9.91
CA SER A 440 -3.35 9.54 10.27
C SER A 440 -1.86 9.21 10.47
N GLN A 441 -1.01 10.23 10.56
CA GLN A 441 0.42 10.06 10.85
C GLN A 441 0.66 9.20 12.11
N ALA A 442 -0.13 9.45 13.17
CA ALA A 442 -0.07 8.73 14.44
C ALA A 442 -0.62 7.30 14.38
N GLY A 443 -1.19 6.86 13.25
CA GLY A 443 -1.83 5.54 13.11
C GLY A 443 -3.27 5.50 13.60
N LYS A 444 -3.94 6.65 13.76
CA LYS A 444 -5.38 6.70 14.08
C LYS A 444 -6.19 6.45 12.81
N VAL A 445 -7.29 5.71 12.95
CA VAL A 445 -8.19 5.42 11.83
C VAL A 445 -9.23 6.52 11.73
N GLU A 446 -9.25 7.20 10.60
CA GLU A 446 -10.24 8.22 10.27
C GLU A 446 -11.24 7.62 9.28
N ILE A 447 -12.46 7.35 9.75
CA ILE A 447 -13.53 6.85 8.87
C ILE A 447 -14.32 8.04 8.36
N GLN A 448 -14.39 8.18 7.04
CA GLN A 448 -15.24 9.18 6.40
C GLN A 448 -16.65 8.63 6.28
N THR A 449 -17.57 9.25 7.00
CA THR A 449 -18.98 8.85 7.03
C THR A 449 -19.88 9.93 6.48
N ARG A 450 -20.96 9.53 5.81
CA ARG A 450 -22.06 10.40 5.39
C ARG A 450 -23.29 10.10 6.25
N MET A 451 -23.91 11.11 6.82
CA MET A 451 -25.14 10.95 7.60
C MET A 451 -26.32 10.63 6.68
N GLN A 452 -27.26 9.83 7.18
CA GLN A 452 -28.52 9.53 6.51
C GLN A 452 -29.68 10.02 7.40
N PRO A 453 -30.20 11.24 7.18
CA PRO A 453 -31.25 11.81 8.04
C PRO A 453 -32.60 11.09 7.89
N ASP A 454 -32.86 10.45 6.73
CA ASP A 454 -34.12 9.75 6.44
C ASP A 454 -34.19 8.34 7.06
N TRP A 455 -33.11 7.91 7.72
CA TRP A 455 -32.97 6.58 8.30
C TRP A 455 -32.99 6.66 9.82
N VAL A 456 -33.71 5.73 10.45
CA VAL A 456 -33.83 5.60 11.91
C VAL A 456 -33.35 4.22 12.33
N VAL A 457 -32.79 4.12 13.54
CA VAL A 457 -32.41 2.83 14.12
C VAL A 457 -33.59 2.28 14.91
N GLU A 458 -34.11 1.12 14.51
CA GLU A 458 -35.14 0.38 15.23
C GLU A 458 -34.63 -1.03 15.52
N ASP A 459 -34.74 -1.49 16.77
CA ASP A 459 -34.23 -2.80 17.20
C ASP A 459 -32.78 -3.10 16.75
N ASP A 460 -31.92 -2.08 16.86
CA ASP A 460 -30.52 -2.08 16.41
C ASP A 460 -30.28 -2.25 14.89
N VAL A 461 -31.34 -2.20 14.09
CA VAL A 461 -31.28 -2.27 12.63
C VAL A 461 -31.60 -0.90 12.01
N PRO A 462 -30.78 -0.41 11.06
CA PRO A 462 -31.11 0.78 10.28
C PRO A 462 -32.30 0.52 9.35
N VAL A 463 -33.36 1.32 9.50
CA VAL A 463 -34.57 1.23 8.69
C VAL A 463 -34.82 2.56 7.97
N ASN A 464 -35.15 2.48 6.68
CA ASN A 464 -35.56 3.63 5.90
C ASN A 464 -37.03 3.97 6.18
N PHE A 465 -37.28 5.15 6.76
CA PHE A 465 -38.63 5.57 7.10
C PHE A 465 -39.47 5.95 5.87
N VAL A 466 -38.83 6.39 4.78
CA VAL A 466 -39.51 6.76 3.53
C VAL A 466 -40.05 5.53 2.81
N GLU A 467 -39.27 4.44 2.75
CA GLU A 467 -39.72 3.17 2.17
C GLU A 467 -40.88 2.57 2.97
N ARG A 468 -40.85 2.68 4.31
CA ARG A 468 -41.96 2.28 5.18
C ARG A 468 -43.23 3.08 4.99
N ARG A 469 -43.18 4.32 4.49
CA ARG A 469 -44.36 5.16 4.23
C ARG A 469 -45.09 4.80 2.94
N ASN A 470 -44.49 3.99 2.07
CA ASN A 470 -45.11 3.46 0.86
C ASN A 470 -45.64 1.99 0.97
N PRO A 471 -46.34 1.53 2.03
CA PRO A 471 -46.92 0.19 2.07
C PRO A 471 -48.39 0.18 1.61
N LYS A 472 -48.79 1.14 0.75
CA LYS A 472 -50.14 1.21 0.15
C LYS A 472 -50.04 1.70 -1.29
N ASP A 473 -49.81 0.75 -2.18
CA ASP A 473 -50.44 0.61 -3.50
C ASP A 473 -49.69 -0.48 -4.28
N SER A 474 -49.70 -1.70 -3.74
CA SER A 474 -49.56 -2.90 -4.56
C SER A 474 -50.93 -3.55 -4.72
N SER A 475 -51.90 -2.78 -5.24
CA SER A 475 -52.87 -3.40 -6.13
C SER A 475 -52.04 -3.94 -7.29
N THR A 476 -51.97 -5.27 -7.39
CA THR A 476 -51.38 -5.97 -8.53
C THR A 476 -51.89 -5.35 -9.82
N PRO A 477 -51.06 -4.65 -10.63
CA PRO A 477 -51.42 -4.46 -12.02
C PRO A 477 -51.13 -5.79 -12.69
N THR A 478 -52.19 -6.50 -13.08
CA THR A 478 -52.14 -7.53 -14.11
C THR A 478 -51.48 -6.91 -15.34
N ARG A 479 -50.17 -7.12 -15.49
CA ARG A 479 -49.43 -6.73 -16.69
C ARG A 479 -49.64 -7.82 -17.73
N PRO A 480 -50.20 -7.52 -18.91
CA PRO A 480 -50.12 -8.45 -20.03
C PRO A 480 -48.65 -8.56 -20.43
N LEU A 481 -48.19 -9.79 -20.67
CA LEU A 481 -46.88 -10.09 -21.23
C LEU A 481 -46.74 -9.38 -22.59
N SER A 482 -46.04 -8.25 -22.61
CA SER A 482 -45.41 -7.73 -23.83
C SER A 482 -43.90 -7.88 -23.69
N SER A 483 -43.35 -8.73 -24.55
CA SER A 483 -41.92 -8.94 -24.74
C SER A 483 -41.31 -7.71 -25.40
N GLN A 484 -40.90 -6.72 -24.62
CA GLN A 484 -40.01 -5.66 -25.11
C GLN A 484 -38.83 -5.51 -24.14
N LEU A 485 -37.72 -6.12 -24.55
CA LEU A 485 -36.39 -5.85 -24.00
C LEU A 485 -36.08 -4.35 -24.13
N PRO A 486 -35.36 -3.73 -23.18
CA PRO A 486 -34.94 -2.35 -23.31
C PRO A 486 -34.00 -2.18 -24.51
N ALA A 487 -34.34 -1.24 -25.39
CA ALA A 487 -33.55 -0.88 -26.55
C ALA A 487 -32.26 -0.16 -26.15
N PHE A 488 -31.14 -0.88 -26.16
CA PHE A 488 -29.82 -0.27 -26.21
C PHE A 488 -29.54 0.22 -27.62
N GLY A 489 -29.55 1.53 -27.85
CA GLY A 489 -29.21 2.09 -29.15
C GLY A 489 -29.25 3.60 -29.25
N ARG A 490 -28.23 4.30 -28.76
CA ARG A 490 -27.77 5.53 -29.41
C ARG A 490 -26.27 5.43 -29.67
N LYS A 491 -25.95 5.43 -30.96
CA LYS A 491 -24.61 5.28 -31.54
C LYS A 491 -23.72 6.46 -31.11
N GLY A 492 -22.89 6.24 -30.11
CA GLY A 492 -21.54 6.81 -30.06
C GLY A 492 -20.59 5.76 -30.61
N SER A 493 -19.78 6.12 -31.60
CA SER A 493 -18.80 5.23 -32.23
C SER A 493 -17.86 4.62 -31.17
N PRO A 494 -17.80 3.29 -31.04
CA PRO A 494 -16.84 2.68 -30.14
C PRO A 494 -15.45 2.84 -30.75
N ILE A 495 -14.55 3.51 -30.02
CA ILE A 495 -13.11 3.31 -30.20
C ILE A 495 -12.86 1.84 -29.88
N ARG A 496 -12.79 1.03 -30.93
CA ARG A 496 -12.39 -0.38 -30.89
C ARG A 496 -10.93 -0.41 -30.43
N ARG A 497 -10.69 -0.46 -29.11
CA ARG A 497 -9.46 -1.08 -28.61
C ARG A 497 -9.52 -2.52 -29.06
N GLN A 498 -8.83 -2.82 -30.16
CA GLN A 498 -8.57 -4.18 -30.57
C GLN A 498 -7.88 -4.85 -29.38
N ARG A 499 -8.58 -5.78 -28.75
CA ARG A 499 -7.93 -6.81 -27.95
C ARG A 499 -6.91 -7.44 -28.91
N PRO A 500 -5.60 -7.43 -28.63
CA PRO A 500 -4.69 -8.22 -29.45
C PRO A 500 -5.24 -9.65 -29.47
N ALA A 501 -5.23 -10.27 -30.65
CA ALA A 501 -5.61 -11.67 -30.75
C ALA A 501 -4.82 -12.47 -29.69
N PRO A 502 -5.40 -13.52 -29.07
CA PRO A 502 -4.56 -14.46 -28.34
C PRO A 502 -3.43 -14.85 -29.30
N ALA A 503 -2.18 -14.71 -28.84
CA ALA A 503 -1.03 -15.09 -29.64
C ALA A 503 -1.31 -16.52 -30.16
N PRO A 504 -1.09 -16.79 -31.46
CA PRO A 504 -1.28 -18.14 -31.98
C PRO A 504 -0.47 -19.06 -31.07
N SER A 505 -1.11 -20.10 -30.53
CA SER A 505 -0.38 -21.18 -29.89
C SER A 505 0.67 -21.62 -30.90
N GLN A 506 1.94 -21.33 -30.64
CA GLN A 506 3.02 -21.77 -31.50
C GLN A 506 2.87 -23.30 -31.57
N SER A 507 2.61 -23.81 -32.77
CA SER A 507 2.54 -25.25 -32.94
C SER A 507 3.91 -25.80 -32.54
N ILE A 508 3.93 -26.86 -31.72
CA ILE A 508 5.18 -27.45 -31.20
C ILE A 508 6.12 -27.78 -32.38
N ASP A 509 5.55 -28.13 -33.53
CA ASP A 509 6.27 -28.43 -34.77
C ASP A 509 6.97 -27.20 -35.40
N GLU A 510 6.38 -26.01 -35.31
CA GLU A 510 7.00 -24.76 -35.76
C GLU A 510 8.17 -24.34 -34.87
N GLU A 511 8.03 -24.52 -33.55
CA GLU A 511 9.09 -24.21 -32.58
C GLU A 511 10.29 -25.15 -32.77
N ILE A 512 10.04 -26.46 -32.94
CA ILE A 512 11.07 -27.44 -33.28
C ILE A 512 11.75 -27.04 -34.60
N GLY A 513 11.00 -26.65 -35.63
CA GLY A 513 11.55 -26.20 -36.91
C GLY A 513 12.46 -24.97 -36.79
N LEU A 514 12.14 -24.01 -35.93
CA LEU A 514 12.96 -22.82 -35.68
C LEU A 514 14.26 -23.14 -34.92
N LEU A 515 14.18 -24.03 -33.91
CA LEU A 515 15.36 -24.51 -33.18
C LEU A 515 16.33 -25.26 -34.09
N LEU A 516 15.81 -26.07 -35.01
CA LEU A 516 16.61 -26.79 -36.01
C LEU A 516 17.34 -25.84 -36.97
N LYS A 517 16.66 -24.79 -37.46
CA LYS A 517 17.26 -23.76 -38.33
C LYS A 517 18.28 -22.90 -37.60
N ALA A 518 18.10 -22.64 -36.30
CA ALA A 518 19.07 -21.91 -35.49
C ALA A 518 20.33 -22.74 -35.25
N ASN A 519 20.19 -24.05 -35.02
CA ASN A 519 21.31 -24.95 -34.76
C ASN A 519 22.18 -25.19 -36.02
N SER A 520 21.57 -25.26 -37.21
CA SER A 520 22.31 -25.45 -38.48
C SER A 520 23.19 -24.26 -38.86
N LYS A 521 22.77 -23.01 -38.53
CA LYS A 521 23.57 -21.79 -38.77
C LYS A 521 24.88 -21.73 -37.99
N TYR A 522 25.02 -22.46 -36.88
CA TYR A 522 26.27 -22.53 -36.11
C TYR A 522 27.27 -23.54 -36.69
N LYS A 523 26.83 -24.45 -37.57
CA LYS A 523 27.69 -25.49 -38.17
C LYS A 523 28.47 -24.98 -39.39
N THR A 524 28.04 -23.88 -40.02
CA THR A 524 28.66 -23.34 -41.24
C THR A 524 29.83 -22.37 -41.02
N SER A 525 30.27 -22.11 -39.78
CA SER A 525 31.39 -21.18 -39.48
C SER A 525 32.73 -21.86 -39.14
N LYS A 526 32.88 -23.16 -39.38
CA LYS A 526 34.16 -23.87 -39.33
C LYS A 526 34.36 -24.73 -40.57
N LEU A 527 34.69 -24.08 -41.68
CA LEU A 527 35.41 -24.67 -42.82
C LEU A 527 35.82 -23.54 -43.77
N THR A 528 36.90 -22.85 -43.37
CA THR A 528 37.95 -22.20 -44.18
C THR A 528 39.07 -21.81 -43.25
#